data_AF-A0A2N3FC79-F1
#
_entry.id   AF-A0A2N3FC79-F1
#
_cell.length_a   1.000
_cell.length_b   1.000
_cell.length_c   1.000
_cell.angle_alpha   90.00
_cell.angle_beta   90.00
_cell.angle_gamma   90.00
#
_symmetry.space_group_name_H-M   'P 1'
#
loop_
_entity.id
_entity.type
_entity.pdbx_description
1 polymer ?
#
loop_
_entity_poly.entity_id
_entity_poly.type
_entity_poly.pdbx_seq_one_letter_code
_entity_poly.pdbx_strand_id
1 'polypeptide(L)'
;MVPVPSTPQSNVRPRSAPLPGGVLIGLATLVVVSTCYGLLEPDAYRAVPELLRQTCRAQDAVSLASLPVLVVAWRRARAGSVRAHVVAIGLLMWLAYAYAHLAFAVPFTAVFPLYVAILGAAGFGALDGLVRFDVTALQASFKHAPRRGAAWFLIVSSVGVAGLWLSDIVVGVFGGT
;
A
#
# COMPACT_ATOMS: atom_id res chain seq x y z
N MET A 1 21.50 -23.36 48.95
CA MET A 1 20.98 -23.30 47.58
C MET A 1 19.77 -22.37 47.61
N VAL A 2 19.93 -21.10 47.23
CA VAL A 2 18.86 -20.11 47.30
C VAL A 2 17.97 -20.30 46.07
N PRO A 3 16.64 -20.44 46.21
CA PRO A 3 15.75 -20.56 45.06
C PRO A 3 15.75 -19.24 44.30
N VAL A 4 16.11 -19.30 43.02
CA VAL A 4 15.97 -18.15 42.11
C VAL A 4 14.48 -17.89 41.92
N PRO A 5 13.97 -16.67 42.21
CA PRO A 5 12.58 -16.35 41.95
C PRO A 5 12.33 -16.44 40.45
N SER A 6 11.38 -17.28 40.04
CA SER A 6 10.90 -17.33 38.67
C SER A 6 10.31 -15.96 38.31
N THR A 7 10.95 -15.24 37.41
CA THR A 7 10.41 -14.02 36.81
C THR A 7 9.02 -14.32 36.25
N PRO A 8 8.00 -13.48 36.55
CA PRO A 8 6.69 -13.64 35.94
C PRO A 8 6.87 -13.53 34.42
N GLN A 9 6.61 -14.62 33.70
CA GLN A 9 6.49 -14.57 32.25
C GLN A 9 5.30 -13.65 31.96
N SER A 10 5.58 -12.39 31.65
CA SER A 10 4.56 -11.45 31.22
C SER A 10 3.98 -12.00 29.91
N ASN A 11 2.79 -12.58 30.02
CA ASN A 11 1.98 -12.99 28.87
C ASN A 11 1.48 -11.73 28.14
N VAL A 12 2.40 -10.96 27.56
CA VAL A 12 2.07 -9.95 26.56
C VAL A 12 1.69 -10.73 25.32
N ARG A 13 0.41 -11.10 25.22
CA ARG A 13 -0.15 -11.59 23.95
C ARG A 13 0.11 -10.48 22.93
N PRO A 14 0.87 -10.71 21.85
CA PRO A 14 0.95 -9.71 20.79
C PRO A 14 -0.46 -9.51 20.28
N ARG A 15 -1.02 -8.32 20.50
CA ARG A 15 -2.36 -7.96 20.04
C ARG A 15 -2.28 -7.64 18.54
N SER A 16 -1.93 -8.65 17.75
CA SER A 16 -1.78 -8.62 16.30
C SER A 16 -3.13 -8.86 15.61
N ALA A 17 -4.19 -8.17 16.06
CA ALA A 17 -5.43 -8.18 15.31
C ALA A 17 -5.26 -7.15 14.18
N PRO A 18 -5.26 -7.57 12.89
CA PRO A 18 -5.28 -6.62 11.79
C PRO A 18 -6.57 -5.79 11.82
N LEU A 19 -6.65 -4.76 10.97
CA LEU A 19 -7.78 -3.82 10.85
C LEU A 19 -9.14 -4.48 11.12
N PRO A 20 -10.04 -3.86 11.90
CA PRO A 20 -11.38 -4.39 12.11
C PRO A 20 -12.08 -4.67 10.76
N GLY A 21 -12.84 -5.76 10.67
CA GLY A 21 -13.44 -6.19 9.40
C GLY A 21 -14.35 -5.13 8.76
N GLY A 22 -15.09 -4.37 9.57
CA GLY A 22 -15.89 -3.24 9.08
C GLY A 22 -15.06 -2.13 8.45
N VAL A 23 -13.88 -1.82 9.01
CA VAL A 23 -12.96 -0.82 8.45
C VAL A 23 -12.40 -1.29 7.12
N LEU A 24 -12.02 -2.57 7.01
CA LEU A 24 -11.55 -3.14 5.75
C LEU A 24 -12.62 -3.11 4.66
N ILE A 25 -13.86 -3.49 5.01
CA ILE A 25 -14.98 -3.47 4.06
C ILE A 25 -15.26 -2.03 3.63
N GLY A 26 -15.30 -1.08 4.56
CA GLY A 26 -15.44 0.34 4.25
C GLY A 26 -14.34 0.83 3.29
N LEU A 27 -13.08 0.54 3.60
CA LEU A 27 -11.94 0.89 2.75
C LEU A 27 -12.08 0.28 1.35
N ALA A 28 -12.38 -1.03 1.25
CA ALA A 28 -12.52 -1.71 -0.03
C ALA A 28 -13.66 -1.11 -0.87
N THR A 29 -14.81 -0.80 -0.25
CA THR A 29 -15.93 -0.13 -0.93
C THR A 29 -15.53 1.24 -1.44
N LEU A 30 -14.86 2.05 -0.63
CA LEU A 30 -14.38 3.37 -1.06
C LEU A 30 -13.43 3.24 -2.26
N VAL A 31 -12.49 2.30 -2.23
CA VAL A 31 -11.57 2.05 -3.35
C VAL A 31 -12.31 1.59 -4.60
N VAL A 32 -13.29 0.68 -4.49
CA VAL A 32 -14.10 0.25 -5.64
C VAL A 32 -14.84 1.44 -6.25
N VAL A 33 -15.54 2.24 -5.45
CA VAL A 33 -16.29 3.40 -5.94
C VAL A 33 -15.36 4.40 -6.63
N SER A 34 -14.22 4.71 -6.01
CA SER A 34 -13.22 5.63 -6.57
C SER A 34 -12.61 5.12 -7.87
N THR A 35 -12.19 3.87 -7.92
CA THR A 35 -11.57 3.28 -9.12
C THR A 35 -12.59 3.08 -10.24
N CYS A 36 -13.84 2.74 -9.94
CA CYS A 36 -14.92 2.73 -10.92
C CYS A 36 -15.15 4.12 -11.52
N TYR A 37 -15.10 5.19 -10.72
CA TYR A 37 -15.15 6.55 -11.25
C TYR A 37 -13.99 6.82 -12.22
N GLY A 38 -12.74 6.59 -11.80
CA GLY A 38 -11.57 6.88 -12.66
C GLY A 38 -11.48 6.04 -13.94
N LEU A 39 -11.97 4.80 -13.91
CA LEU A 39 -11.95 3.88 -15.05
C LEU A 39 -13.13 4.03 -16.00
N LEU A 40 -14.33 4.34 -15.49
CA LEU A 40 -15.56 4.36 -16.29
C LEU A 40 -15.96 5.77 -16.74
N GLU A 41 -15.64 6.81 -15.96
CA GLU A 41 -15.94 8.19 -16.33
C GLU A 41 -14.87 8.72 -17.30
N PRO A 42 -15.22 9.02 -18.56
CA PRO A 42 -14.25 9.46 -19.57
C PRO A 42 -13.51 10.73 -19.13
N ASP A 43 -14.20 11.58 -18.37
CA ASP A 43 -13.76 12.89 -17.94
C ASP A 43 -13.14 12.95 -16.53
N ALA A 44 -12.98 11.81 -15.83
CA ALA A 44 -12.46 11.75 -14.45
C ALA A 44 -11.15 12.50 -14.25
N TYR A 45 -10.27 12.44 -15.25
CA TYR A 45 -8.93 13.03 -15.24
C TYR A 45 -8.76 14.05 -16.37
N ARG A 46 -9.83 14.74 -16.77
CA ARG A 46 -9.78 15.67 -17.92
C ARG A 46 -8.86 16.87 -17.75
N ALA A 47 -8.64 17.27 -16.50
CA ALA A 47 -7.89 18.47 -16.14
C ALA A 47 -6.37 18.25 -16.06
N VAL A 48 -5.87 17.05 -16.37
CA VAL A 48 -4.43 16.74 -16.36
C VAL A 48 -3.91 16.40 -17.77
N PRO A 49 -2.60 16.57 -18.03
CA PRO A 49 -1.96 16.13 -19.27
C PRO A 49 -2.21 14.66 -19.57
N GLU A 50 -2.17 14.28 -20.85
CA GLU A 50 -2.54 12.93 -21.31
C GLU A 50 -1.70 11.82 -20.66
N LEU A 51 -0.39 12.03 -20.50
CA LEU A 51 0.47 11.05 -19.83
C LEU A 51 0.01 10.82 -18.37
N LEU A 52 -0.25 11.90 -17.62
CA LEU A 52 -0.71 11.82 -16.25
C LEU A 52 -2.09 11.16 -16.18
N ARG A 53 -3.00 11.48 -17.09
CA ARG A 53 -4.32 10.83 -17.23
C ARG A 53 -4.19 9.30 -17.36
N GLN A 54 -3.30 8.83 -18.23
CA GLN A 54 -3.05 7.39 -18.42
C GLN A 54 -2.46 6.75 -17.16
N THR A 55 -1.52 7.41 -16.49
CA THR A 55 -0.95 6.91 -15.24
C THR A 55 -1.99 6.82 -14.11
N CYS A 56 -2.91 7.79 -13.99
CA CYS A 56 -4.02 7.74 -13.04
C CYS A 56 -4.93 6.53 -13.29
N ARG A 57 -5.33 6.28 -14.55
CA ARG A 57 -6.14 5.11 -14.90
C ARG A 57 -5.42 3.79 -14.67
N ALA A 58 -4.12 3.72 -15.00
CA ALA A 58 -3.31 2.54 -14.70
C ALA A 58 -3.24 2.29 -13.18
N GLN A 59 -3.08 3.36 -12.39
CA GLN A 59 -3.09 3.29 -10.93
C GLN A 59 -4.44 2.79 -10.38
N ASP A 60 -5.56 3.21 -10.96
CA ASP A 60 -6.90 2.72 -10.57
C ASP A 60 -7.06 1.24 -10.86
N ALA A 61 -6.64 0.79 -12.04
CA ALA A 61 -6.67 -0.62 -12.43
C ALA A 61 -5.84 -1.48 -11.45
N VAL A 62 -4.62 -1.04 -11.12
CA VAL A 62 -3.77 -1.73 -10.13
C VAL A 62 -4.40 -1.72 -8.74
N SER A 63 -4.97 -0.59 -8.31
CA SER A 63 -5.63 -0.48 -7.00
C SER A 63 -6.83 -1.40 -6.89
N LEU A 64 -7.67 -1.49 -7.92
CA LEU A 64 -8.79 -2.41 -7.99
C LEU A 64 -8.33 -3.87 -7.97
N ALA A 65 -7.32 -4.21 -8.78
CA ALA A 65 -6.73 -5.55 -8.82
C ALA A 65 -6.05 -5.96 -7.51
N SER A 66 -5.64 -5.00 -6.68
CA SER A 66 -5.02 -5.27 -5.38
C SER A 66 -6.03 -5.69 -4.29
N LEU A 67 -7.32 -5.34 -4.44
CA LEU A 67 -8.32 -5.59 -3.40
C LEU A 67 -8.52 -7.06 -3.04
N PRO A 68 -8.65 -8.00 -4.00
CA PRO A 68 -8.75 -9.43 -3.68
C PRO A 68 -7.53 -9.92 -2.89
N VAL A 69 -6.33 -9.44 -3.24
CA VAL A 69 -5.09 -9.78 -2.55
C VAL A 69 -5.10 -9.22 -1.13
N LEU A 70 -5.54 -7.97 -0.94
CA LEU A 70 -5.68 -7.35 0.37
C LEU A 70 -6.66 -8.12 1.27
N VAL A 71 -7.82 -8.52 0.74
CA VAL A 71 -8.82 -9.31 1.49
C VAL A 71 -8.24 -10.66 1.90
N VAL A 72 -7.58 -11.38 1.00
CA VAL A 72 -6.96 -12.68 1.29
C VAL A 72 -5.82 -12.52 2.30
N ALA A 73 -4.95 -11.53 2.10
CA ALA A 73 -3.85 -11.22 3.00
C ALA A 73 -4.35 -10.90 4.41
N TRP A 74 -5.40 -10.07 4.51
CA TRP A 74 -6.03 -9.73 5.79
C TRP A 74 -6.63 -10.96 6.48
N ARG A 75 -7.37 -11.81 5.76
CA ARG A 75 -7.95 -13.04 6.34
C ARG A 75 -6.87 -13.97 6.89
N ARG A 76 -5.78 -14.14 6.13
CA ARG A 76 -4.64 -14.96 6.56
C ARG A 76 -3.85 -14.31 7.70
N ALA A 77 -3.74 -12.99 7.74
CA ALA A 77 -3.15 -12.26 8.85
C ALA A 77 -3.95 -12.45 10.15
N ARG A 78 -5.30 -12.43 10.07
CA ARG A 78 -6.17 -12.79 11.21
C ARG A 78 -5.98 -14.22 11.70
N ALA A 79 -5.63 -15.14 10.80
CA ALA A 79 -5.29 -16.51 11.14
C ALA A 79 -3.83 -16.67 11.66
N GLY A 80 -3.10 -15.58 11.90
CA GLY A 80 -1.74 -15.58 12.46
C GLY A 80 -0.60 -15.61 11.43
N SER A 81 -0.89 -15.45 10.14
CA SER A 81 0.15 -15.46 9.11
C SER A 81 0.93 -14.13 9.06
N VAL A 82 2.18 -14.15 9.55
CA VAL A 82 3.10 -13.01 9.51
C VAL A 82 3.37 -12.53 8.08
N ARG A 83 3.57 -13.44 7.13
CA ARG A 83 3.77 -13.08 5.71
C ARG A 83 2.57 -12.35 5.13
N ALA A 84 1.36 -12.80 5.46
CA ALA A 84 0.15 -12.16 4.98
C ALA A 84 -0.07 -10.78 5.63
N HIS A 85 0.35 -10.61 6.89
CA HIS A 85 0.36 -9.30 7.55
C HIS A 85 1.29 -8.31 6.83
N VAL A 86 2.50 -8.74 6.46
CA VAL A 86 3.42 -7.92 5.63
C VAL A 86 2.79 -7.53 4.30
N VAL A 87 2.16 -8.47 3.60
CA VAL A 87 1.47 -8.19 2.33
C VAL A 87 0.35 -7.18 2.53
N ALA A 88 -0.46 -7.33 3.59
CA ALA A 88 -1.53 -6.39 3.90
C ALA A 88 -0.99 -4.97 4.16
N ILE A 89 0.09 -4.83 4.94
CA ILE A 89 0.75 -3.53 5.17
C ILE A 89 1.24 -2.95 3.84
N GLY A 90 1.91 -3.74 3.01
CA GLY A 90 2.39 -3.29 1.70
C GLY A 90 1.28 -2.78 0.79
N LEU A 91 0.14 -3.46 0.77
CA LEU A 91 -1.03 -3.04 -0.02
C LEU A 91 -1.72 -1.80 0.58
N LEU A 92 -1.76 -1.66 1.90
CA LEU A 92 -2.24 -0.43 2.55
C LEU A 92 -1.31 0.76 2.25
N MET A 93 0.01 0.55 2.23
CA MET A 93 0.98 1.57 1.82
C MET A 93 0.84 1.93 0.33
N TRP A 94 0.59 0.94 -0.54
CA TRP A 94 0.27 1.20 -1.95
C TRP A 94 -0.96 2.10 -2.09
N LEU A 95 -2.06 1.76 -1.41
CA LEU A 95 -3.27 2.59 -1.43
C LEU A 95 -3.00 3.99 -0.86
N ALA A 96 -2.29 4.09 0.26
CA ALA A 96 -1.91 5.39 0.82
C ALA A 96 -1.10 6.22 -0.19
N TYR A 97 -0.12 5.63 -0.87
CA TYR A 97 0.65 6.30 -1.91
C TYR A 97 -0.22 6.74 -3.10
N ALA A 98 -1.00 5.81 -3.66
CA ALA A 98 -1.86 6.06 -4.81
C ALA A 98 -2.86 7.19 -4.56
N TYR A 99 -3.46 7.20 -3.38
CA TYR A 99 -4.46 8.21 -3.00
C TYR A 99 -3.84 9.51 -2.48
N ALA A 100 -2.61 9.51 -1.98
CA ALA A 100 -1.83 10.73 -1.77
C ALA A 100 -1.54 11.41 -3.12
N HIS A 101 -1.13 10.63 -4.12
CA HIS A 101 -0.93 11.15 -5.48
C HIS A 101 -2.22 11.77 -6.03
N LEU A 102 -3.36 11.08 -5.93
CA LEU A 102 -4.65 11.63 -6.38
C LEU A 102 -5.11 12.85 -5.56
N ALA A 103 -4.81 12.92 -4.27
CA ALA A 103 -5.21 14.03 -3.41
C ALA A 103 -4.35 15.29 -3.61
N PHE A 104 -3.08 15.15 -4.01
CA PHE A 104 -2.14 16.26 -4.11
C PHE A 104 -1.75 16.66 -5.54
N ALA A 105 -1.75 15.71 -6.49
CA ALA A 105 -1.25 15.94 -7.85
C ALA A 105 -2.35 16.14 -8.90
N VAL A 106 -3.61 15.81 -8.57
CA VAL A 106 -4.75 15.94 -9.48
C VAL A 106 -5.66 17.08 -8.99
N PRO A 107 -6.16 17.97 -9.88
CA PRO A 107 -7.17 18.95 -9.52
C PRO A 107 -8.40 18.32 -8.87
N PHE A 108 -9.09 19.07 -8.01
CA PHE A 108 -10.26 18.55 -7.29
C PHE A 108 -11.31 17.97 -8.24
N THR A 109 -11.65 16.70 -8.00
CA THR A 109 -12.71 15.98 -8.71
C THR A 109 -13.95 15.86 -7.81
N ALA A 110 -15.09 15.46 -8.38
CA ALA A 110 -16.32 15.21 -7.62
C ALA A 110 -16.14 14.16 -6.50
N VAL A 111 -15.20 13.23 -6.68
CA VAL A 111 -14.89 12.15 -5.72
C VAL A 111 -13.69 12.44 -4.82
N PHE A 112 -13.15 13.67 -4.84
CA PHE A 112 -12.01 14.06 -4.01
C PHE A 112 -12.16 13.69 -2.51
N PRO A 113 -13.34 13.82 -1.87
CA PRO A 113 -13.51 13.37 -0.48
C PRO A 113 -13.22 11.88 -0.27
N LEU A 114 -13.50 11.04 -1.28
CA LEU A 114 -13.14 9.61 -1.23
C LEU A 114 -11.63 9.43 -1.21
N TYR A 115 -10.89 10.22 -1.98
CA TYR A 115 -9.43 10.13 -2.02
C TYR A 115 -8.82 10.39 -0.64
N VAL A 116 -9.31 11.43 0.05
CA VAL A 116 -8.85 11.77 1.40
C VAL A 116 -9.24 10.69 2.42
N ALA A 117 -10.47 10.17 2.34
CA ALA A 117 -10.93 9.10 3.23
C ALA A 117 -10.11 7.82 3.06
N ILE A 118 -9.80 7.43 1.81
CA ILE A 118 -8.99 6.26 1.50
C ILE A 118 -7.55 6.47 1.94
N LEU A 119 -6.96 7.63 1.65
CA LEU A 119 -5.62 8.00 2.10
C LEU A 119 -5.50 7.88 3.63
N GLY A 120 -6.45 8.45 4.37
CA GLY A 120 -6.47 8.36 5.83
C GLY A 120 -6.63 6.93 6.33
N ALA A 121 -7.64 6.20 5.85
CA ALA A 121 -7.92 4.83 6.30
C ALA A 121 -6.77 3.86 5.96
N ALA A 122 -6.22 3.94 4.75
CA ALA A 122 -5.09 3.12 4.31
C ALA A 122 -3.79 3.51 5.05
N GLY A 123 -3.53 4.82 5.20
CA GLY A 123 -2.36 5.33 5.91
C GLY A 123 -2.34 4.95 7.38
N PHE A 124 -3.41 5.23 8.12
CA PHE A 124 -3.51 4.82 9.53
C PHE A 124 -3.55 3.30 9.69
N GLY A 125 -4.15 2.56 8.75
CA GLY A 125 -4.12 1.10 8.76
C GLY A 125 -2.72 0.53 8.54
N ALA A 126 -1.93 1.13 7.63
CA ALA A 126 -0.53 0.76 7.43
C ALA A 126 0.31 1.06 8.68
N LEU A 127 0.13 2.24 9.29
CA LEU A 127 0.81 2.63 10.52
C LEU A 127 0.47 1.68 11.68
N ASP A 128 -0.80 1.37 11.90
CA ASP A 128 -1.23 0.42 12.94
C ASP A 128 -0.61 -0.96 12.70
N GLY A 129 -0.61 -1.44 11.46
CA GLY A 129 0.02 -2.69 11.08
C GLY A 129 1.54 -2.71 11.33
N LEU A 130 2.21 -1.59 11.11
CA LEU A 130 3.66 -1.42 11.30
C LEU A 130 4.05 -1.30 12.78
N VAL A 131 3.28 -0.56 13.59
CA VAL A 131 3.54 -0.41 15.03
C VAL A 131 3.35 -1.73 15.78
N ARG A 132 2.44 -2.60 15.31
CA ARG A 132 2.17 -3.92 15.89
C ARG A 132 3.13 -5.02 15.39
N PHE A 133 4.15 -4.66 14.63
CA PHE A 133 4.93 -5.59 13.85
C PHE A 133 6.04 -6.25 14.69
N ASP A 134 5.99 -7.58 14.85
CA ASP A 134 7.03 -8.36 15.53
C ASP A 134 8.18 -8.68 14.57
N VAL A 135 9.29 -7.95 14.75
CA VAL A 135 10.51 -8.10 13.95
C VAL A 135 11.13 -9.50 14.08
N THR A 136 11.01 -10.14 15.25
CA THR A 136 11.59 -11.47 15.50
C THR A 136 10.81 -12.53 14.72
N ALA A 137 9.49 -12.47 14.80
CA ALA A 137 8.60 -13.36 14.05
C ALA A 137 8.74 -13.18 12.51
N LEU A 138 9.02 -11.95 12.06
CA LEU A 138 9.33 -11.67 10.66
C LEU A 138 10.60 -12.40 10.20
N GLN A 139 11.72 -12.24 10.93
CA GLN A 139 12.99 -12.84 10.52
C GLN A 139 12.87 -14.36 10.36
N ALA A 140 12.19 -15.03 11.30
CA ALA A 140 11.90 -16.46 11.22
C ALA A 140 11.06 -16.80 9.97
N SER A 141 10.03 -15.99 9.69
CA SER A 141 9.10 -16.21 8.57
C SER A 141 9.75 -16.03 7.18
N PHE A 142 10.84 -15.27 7.08
CA PHE A 142 11.54 -14.95 5.83
C PHE A 142 12.92 -15.61 5.68
N LYS A 143 13.25 -16.60 6.54
CA LYS A 143 14.53 -17.32 6.48
C LYS A 143 14.84 -17.90 5.09
N HIS A 144 13.82 -18.41 4.40
CA HIS A 144 13.94 -19.01 3.05
C HIS A 144 13.32 -18.13 1.95
N ALA A 145 13.21 -16.82 2.17
CA ALA A 145 12.69 -15.91 1.16
C ALA A 145 13.61 -15.86 -0.08
N PRO A 146 13.07 -15.72 -1.30
CA PRO A 146 13.86 -15.69 -2.54
C PRO A 146 14.62 -14.37 -2.69
N ARG A 147 15.71 -14.20 -1.92
CA ARG A 147 16.49 -12.96 -1.83
C ARG A 147 16.98 -12.46 -3.19
N ARG A 148 17.45 -13.37 -4.06
CA ARG A 148 17.92 -13.03 -5.41
C ARG A 148 16.80 -12.52 -6.31
N GLY A 149 15.61 -13.12 -6.23
CA GLY A 149 14.44 -12.68 -7.00
C GLY A 149 13.99 -11.28 -6.57
N ALA A 150 13.91 -11.04 -5.25
CA ALA A 150 13.59 -9.71 -4.71
C ALA A 150 14.63 -8.67 -5.12
N ALA A 151 15.93 -9.01 -5.04
CA ALA A 151 17.00 -8.11 -5.47
C ALA A 151 16.91 -7.75 -6.95
N TRP A 152 16.72 -8.73 -7.83
CA TRP A 152 16.56 -8.48 -9.27
C TRP A 152 15.30 -7.66 -9.57
N PHE A 153 14.17 -7.97 -8.93
CA PHE A 153 12.96 -7.19 -9.06
C PHE A 153 13.19 -5.72 -8.69
N LEU A 154 13.85 -5.46 -7.55
CA LEU A 154 14.19 -4.11 -7.11
C LEU A 154 15.13 -3.43 -8.10
N ILE A 155 16.20 -4.09 -8.55
CA ILE A 155 17.14 -3.52 -9.53
C ILE A 155 16.43 -3.15 -10.83
N VAL A 156 15.68 -4.07 -11.43
CA VAL A 156 14.98 -3.83 -12.70
C VAL A 156 13.96 -2.71 -12.55
N SER A 157 13.17 -2.72 -11.47
CA SER A 157 12.17 -1.68 -11.21
C SER A 157 12.83 -0.31 -10.99
N SER A 158 13.89 -0.25 -10.18
CA SER A 158 14.62 0.99 -9.91
C SER A 158 15.29 1.55 -11.16
N VAL A 159 15.91 0.71 -11.99
CA VAL A 159 16.53 1.15 -13.25
C VAL A 159 15.46 1.66 -14.23
N GLY A 160 14.33 0.95 -14.36
CA GLY A 160 13.23 1.38 -15.22
C GLY A 160 12.63 2.72 -14.78
N VAL A 161 12.35 2.87 -13.49
CA VAL A 161 11.85 4.13 -12.91
C VAL A 161 12.90 5.23 -13.08
N ALA A 162 14.17 4.98 -12.75
CA ALA A 162 15.23 5.98 -12.92
C ALA A 162 15.34 6.44 -14.37
N GLY A 163 15.27 5.52 -15.34
CA GLY A 163 15.29 5.87 -16.76
C GLY A 163 14.14 6.79 -17.16
N LEU A 164 12.91 6.47 -16.78
CA LEU A 164 11.71 7.29 -17.06
C LEU A 164 11.82 8.70 -16.46
N TRP A 165 12.22 8.80 -15.19
CA TRP A 165 12.28 10.11 -14.54
C TRP A 165 13.48 10.93 -15.01
N LEU A 166 14.64 10.29 -15.25
CA LEU A 166 15.81 10.99 -15.78
C LEU A 166 15.56 11.50 -17.20
N SER A 167 14.78 10.81 -18.05
CA SER A 167 14.44 11.34 -19.37
C SER A 167 13.62 12.62 -19.27
N ASP A 168 12.62 12.67 -18.39
CA ASP A 168 11.80 13.87 -18.18
C ASP A 168 12.63 15.02 -17.60
N ILE A 169 13.53 14.73 -16.65
CA ILE A 169 14.43 15.73 -16.06
C ILE A 169 15.42 16.26 -17.10
N VAL A 170 16.04 15.39 -17.90
CA VAL A 170 17.02 15.81 -18.92
C VAL A 170 16.34 16.71 -19.96
N VAL A 171 15.16 16.34 -20.44
CA VAL A 171 14.37 17.18 -21.36
C VAL A 171 13.99 18.50 -20.68
N GLY A 172 13.52 18.47 -19.43
CA GLY A 172 13.12 19.68 -18.70
C GLY A 172 14.29 20.64 -18.42
N VAL A 173 15.50 20.13 -18.21
CA VAL A 173 16.69 20.95 -17.90
C VAL A 173 17.38 21.45 -19.16
N PHE A 174 17.53 20.60 -20.19
CA PHE A 174 18.36 20.89 -21.35
C PHE A 174 17.58 21.12 -22.65
N GLY A 175 16.27 20.82 -22.68
CA GLY A 175 15.45 20.86 -23.89
C GLY A 175 15.16 22.25 -24.42
N GLY A 176 15.30 23.31 -23.61
CA GLY A 176 14.85 24.66 -23.97
C GLY A 176 13.31 24.73 -24.09
N THR A 177 12.72 25.90 -23.84
CA THR A 177 11.29 26.14 -24.04
C THR A 177 10.89 26.08 -25.51
#